data_AF-A0A1F3SKB7-F1
#
_entry.id   AF-A0A1F3SKB7-F1
#
_cell.length_a   1.000
_cell.length_b   1.000
_cell.length_c   1.000
_cell.angle_alpha   90.00
_cell.angle_beta   90.00
_cell.angle_gamma   90.00
#
_symmetry.space_group_name_H-M   'P 1'
#
loop_
_entity.id
_entity.type
_entity.pdbx_description
1 polymer ?
#
loop_
_entity_poly.entity_id
_entity_poly.type
_entity_poly.pdbx_seq_one_letter_code
_entity_poly.pdbx_strand_id
1 'polypeptide(L)'
;MVALLLKESFEMSIMSKTQLTNYCPSCLNDTLSLNSRGMIEIIINGKKMDAGHFIYNLSKDSKDDIFNAFRNKLEEFFKWYGQFQNKLPIKTVEIVSGDFTCEKKCHLDLNYKASVVDLIIPGAIVEQALKDLAEDYDLKLAL
;
A
#
# COMPACT_ATOMS: atom_id res chain seq x y z
N MET A 1 13.56 -13.70 40.36
CA MET A 1 12.15 -13.32 40.13
C MET A 1 12.06 -12.90 38.68
N VAL A 2 11.61 -13.83 37.83
CA VAL A 2 11.72 -13.77 36.36
C VAL A 2 10.54 -12.96 35.82
N ALA A 3 10.82 -11.79 35.23
CA ALA A 3 9.84 -11.02 34.48
C ALA A 3 9.65 -11.68 33.11
N LEU A 4 8.72 -12.64 33.06
CA LEU A 4 8.08 -13.11 31.84
C LEU A 4 7.15 -11.99 31.35
N LEU A 5 7.67 -11.07 30.54
CA LEU A 5 6.82 -10.21 29.72
C LEU A 5 6.46 -10.97 28.45
N LEU A 6 5.16 -11.23 28.38
CA LEU A 6 4.45 -11.94 27.35
C LEU A 6 4.77 -11.35 25.99
N LYS A 7 5.27 -12.21 25.09
CA LYS A 7 5.26 -12.00 23.64
C LYS A 7 3.80 -11.91 23.21
N GLU A 8 3.24 -10.71 23.18
CA GLU A 8 2.02 -10.48 22.43
C GLU A 8 2.34 -10.71 20.95
N SER A 9 1.68 -11.73 20.43
CA SER A 9 1.85 -12.23 19.08
C SER A 9 1.17 -11.24 18.16
N PHE A 10 1.97 -10.45 17.45
CA PHE A 10 1.53 -9.37 16.57
C PHE A 10 0.90 -9.99 15.30
N GLU A 11 -0.42 -10.19 15.30
CA GLU A 11 -1.16 -10.52 14.08
C GLU A 11 -1.46 -9.23 13.33
N MET A 12 -0.51 -8.80 12.48
CA MET A 12 -0.75 -7.80 11.45
C MET A 12 -1.94 -8.21 10.59
N SER A 13 -2.99 -7.40 10.62
CA SER A 13 -3.98 -7.34 9.55
C SER A 13 -3.54 -6.31 8.50
N ILE A 14 -2.27 -6.36 8.09
CA ILE A 14 -1.98 -6.06 6.68
C ILE A 14 -2.89 -7.02 5.92
N MET A 15 -3.68 -6.55 4.96
CA MET A 15 -4.42 -7.41 4.04
C MET A 15 -3.44 -8.17 3.10
N SER A 16 -2.50 -8.90 3.69
CA SER A 16 -1.52 -9.83 3.13
C SER A 16 -2.03 -11.27 3.21
N LYS A 17 -3.10 -11.55 3.97
CA LYS A 17 -3.73 -12.89 4.03
C LYS A 17 -4.84 -13.06 2.99
N THR A 18 -4.51 -12.95 1.69
CA THR A 18 -5.16 -13.78 0.66
C THR A 18 -4.19 -13.98 -0.50
N GLN A 19 -3.32 -14.99 -0.38
CA GLN A 19 -2.92 -15.87 -1.49
C GLN A 19 -2.83 -15.21 -2.88
N LEU A 20 -1.74 -14.47 -3.15
CA LEU A 20 -1.39 -14.01 -4.50
C LEU A 20 -0.85 -15.19 -5.34
N THR A 21 -1.71 -16.17 -5.62
CA THR A 21 -1.66 -16.83 -6.92
C THR A 21 -2.27 -15.83 -7.89
N ASN A 22 -1.40 -15.11 -8.61
CA ASN A 22 -1.69 -14.03 -9.55
C ASN A 22 -2.63 -14.48 -10.66
N TYR A 23 -3.91 -14.60 -10.34
CA TYR A 23 -4.89 -15.12 -11.25
C TYR A 23 -5.70 -13.97 -11.81
N CYS A 24 -5.77 -13.90 -13.14
CA CYS A 24 -6.57 -12.92 -13.84
C CYS A 24 -8.06 -13.15 -13.52
N PRO A 25 -8.74 -12.20 -12.86
CA PRO A 25 -10.14 -12.38 -12.45
C PRO A 25 -11.10 -12.46 -13.64
N SER A 26 -10.70 -11.96 -14.80
CA SER A 26 -11.51 -11.95 -16.03
C SER A 26 -11.41 -13.28 -16.80
N CYS A 27 -10.21 -13.82 -16.93
CA CYS A 27 -9.96 -14.99 -17.79
C CYS A 27 -9.72 -16.30 -17.06
N LEU A 28 -9.77 -16.28 -15.73
CA LEU A 28 -9.85 -17.44 -14.85
C LEU A 28 -8.90 -18.61 -15.18
N ASN A 29 -7.79 -18.36 -15.86
CA ASN A 29 -6.84 -19.40 -16.29
C ASN A 29 -5.55 -18.76 -16.81
N ASP A 30 -5.25 -17.55 -16.32
CA ASP A 30 -4.24 -16.67 -16.87
C ASP A 30 -3.55 -15.88 -15.77
N THR A 31 -2.26 -15.57 -15.96
CA THR A 31 -1.50 -14.83 -14.96
C THR A 31 -1.83 -13.34 -15.01
N LEU A 32 -2.04 -12.74 -13.85
CA LEU A 32 -2.12 -11.29 -13.69
C LEU A 32 -0.71 -10.73 -13.46
N SER A 33 -0.31 -9.74 -14.23
CA SER A 33 1.00 -9.09 -14.11
C SER A 33 0.84 -7.59 -13.97
N LEU A 34 1.72 -6.97 -13.18
CA LEU A 34 1.78 -5.53 -13.02
C LEU A 34 2.57 -4.92 -14.18
N ASN A 35 2.06 -3.86 -14.79
CA ASN A 35 2.75 -3.18 -15.88
C ASN A 35 4.05 -2.53 -15.40
N SER A 36 5.04 -2.43 -16.29
CA SER A 36 6.34 -1.81 -15.97
C SER A 36 6.25 -0.31 -15.69
N ARG A 37 5.15 0.34 -16.09
CA ARG A 37 4.84 1.72 -15.77
C ARG A 37 3.39 1.81 -15.36
N GLY A 38 3.12 2.60 -14.33
CA GLY A 38 1.77 2.79 -13.84
C GLY A 38 1.71 3.85 -12.76
N MET A 39 0.58 3.87 -12.07
CA MET A 39 0.25 4.74 -10.98
C MET A 39 -0.13 3.92 -9.75
N ILE A 40 0.38 4.32 -8.60
CA ILE A 40 0.06 3.75 -7.30
C ILE A 40 -0.73 4.80 -6.53
N GLU A 41 -1.87 4.38 -5.98
CA GLU A 41 -2.74 5.19 -5.13
C GLU A 41 -2.60 4.73 -3.68
N ILE A 42 -2.56 5.69 -2.75
CA ILE A 42 -2.55 5.46 -1.31
C ILE A 42 -3.92 5.84 -0.75
N ILE A 43 -4.56 4.89 -0.06
CA ILE A 43 -5.85 5.09 0.59
C ILE A 43 -5.68 4.74 2.06
N ILE A 44 -6.05 5.67 2.95
CA ILE A 44 -5.95 5.45 4.40
C ILE A 44 -7.33 5.63 5.03
N ASN A 45 -7.80 4.65 5.79
CA ASN A 45 -9.15 4.64 6.38
C ASN A 45 -10.25 4.89 5.34
N GLY A 46 -10.09 4.38 4.11
CA GLY A 46 -11.00 4.61 2.99
C GLY A 46 -10.99 6.06 2.45
N LYS A 47 -10.11 6.94 2.95
CA LYS A 47 -9.94 8.29 2.43
C LYS A 47 -8.84 8.30 1.38
N LYS A 48 -9.15 8.90 0.23
CA LYS A 48 -8.17 9.24 -0.80
C LYS A 48 -7.94 10.75 -0.84
N MET A 49 -6.73 11.14 -1.15
CA MET A 49 -6.45 12.51 -1.60
C MET A 49 -6.56 12.57 -3.12
N ASP A 50 -6.97 13.71 -3.67
CA ASP A 50 -7.00 13.91 -5.13
C ASP A 50 -5.60 13.73 -5.75
N ALA A 51 -4.56 14.20 -5.05
CA ALA A 51 -3.16 14.01 -5.41
C ALA A 51 -2.47 12.86 -4.62
N GLY A 52 -3.25 11.92 -4.08
CA GLY A 52 -2.80 10.80 -3.24
C GLY A 52 -2.17 9.63 -4.01
N HIS A 53 -1.62 9.92 -5.19
CA HIS A 53 -1.03 8.94 -6.07
C HIS A 53 0.37 9.36 -6.52
N PHE A 54 1.17 8.40 -6.94
CA PHE A 54 2.48 8.63 -7.58
C PHE A 54 2.68 7.67 -8.74
N ILE A 55 3.51 8.08 -9.70
CA ILE A 55 3.83 7.28 -10.89
C ILE A 55 5.09 6.49 -10.60
N TYR A 56 5.15 5.25 -11.10
CA TYR A 56 6.35 4.43 -11.08
C TYR A 56 6.71 3.97 -12.50
N ASN A 57 7.99 3.71 -12.71
CA ASN A 57 8.51 3.08 -13.92
C ASN A 57 9.63 2.09 -13.58
N LEU A 58 9.31 0.80 -13.53
CA LEU A 58 10.23 -0.29 -13.20
C LEU A 58 11.39 -0.44 -14.21
N SER A 59 11.31 0.20 -15.38
CA SER A 59 12.39 0.21 -16.38
C SER A 59 13.35 1.39 -16.24
N LYS A 60 13.00 2.41 -15.45
CA LYS A 60 13.79 3.64 -15.30
C LYS A 60 14.16 3.93 -13.85
N ASP A 61 13.24 3.68 -12.94
CA ASP A 61 13.35 4.05 -11.53
C ASP A 61 14.04 2.92 -10.77
N SER A 62 14.97 3.29 -9.89
CA SER A 62 15.52 2.33 -8.94
C SER A 62 14.49 1.99 -7.84
N LYS A 63 14.75 0.94 -7.06
CA LYS A 63 13.91 0.63 -5.89
C LYS A 63 13.87 1.79 -4.91
N ASP A 64 15.01 2.46 -4.70
CA ASP A 64 15.10 3.59 -3.80
C ASP A 64 14.29 4.80 -4.29
N ASP A 65 14.27 5.05 -5.61
CA ASP A 65 13.44 6.11 -6.20
C ASP A 65 11.95 5.87 -5.94
N ILE A 66 11.50 4.62 -6.13
CA ILE A 66 10.11 4.23 -5.88
C ILE A 66 9.78 4.35 -4.38
N PHE A 67 10.69 3.94 -3.50
CA PHE A 67 10.50 4.03 -2.05
C PHE A 67 10.47 5.48 -1.58
N ASN A 68 11.31 6.34 -2.15
CA ASN A 68 11.30 7.78 -1.89
C ASN A 68 9.99 8.41 -2.37
N ALA A 69 9.51 8.06 -3.57
CA ALA A 69 8.23 8.53 -4.08
C ALA A 69 7.06 8.10 -3.18
N PHE A 70 7.06 6.84 -2.73
CA PHE A 70 6.09 6.33 -1.76
C PHE A 70 6.14 7.09 -0.44
N ARG A 71 7.33 7.23 0.18
CA ARG A 71 7.49 7.91 1.47
C ARG A 71 7.05 9.37 1.38
N ASN A 72 7.46 10.08 0.34
CA ASN A 72 7.06 11.48 0.11
C ASN A 72 5.53 11.59 -0.01
N LYS A 73 4.90 10.69 -0.76
CA LYS A 73 3.45 10.71 -0.94
C LYS A 73 2.70 10.34 0.34
N LEU A 74 3.22 9.40 1.11
CA LEU A 74 2.68 9.03 2.41
C LEU A 74 2.79 10.19 3.41
N GLU A 75 3.92 10.91 3.40
CA GLU A 75 4.11 12.11 4.22
C GLU A 75 3.13 13.23 3.84
N GLU A 76 2.93 13.50 2.55
CA GLU A 76 1.89 14.42 2.08
C GLU A 76 0.51 14.03 2.60
N PHE A 77 0.21 12.72 2.60
CA PHE A 77 -1.03 12.21 3.17
C PHE A 77 -1.13 12.47 4.67
N PHE A 78 -0.07 12.22 5.43
CA PHE A 78 -0.07 12.44 6.87
C PHE A 78 -0.22 13.92 7.22
N LYS A 79 0.43 14.82 6.47
CA LYS A 79 0.22 16.28 6.56
C LYS A 79 -1.23 16.66 6.33
N TRP A 80 -1.82 16.18 5.25
CA TRP A 80 -3.21 16.44 4.90
C TRP A 80 -4.18 15.86 5.94
N TYR A 81 -3.97 14.61 6.36
CA TYR A 81 -4.76 13.93 7.38
C TYR A 81 -4.64 14.61 8.75
N GLY A 82 -3.48 15.23 9.04
CA GLY A 82 -3.24 16.03 10.23
C GLY A 82 -4.08 17.32 10.31
N GLN A 83 -4.67 17.79 9.20
CA GLN A 83 -5.51 18.99 9.17
C GLN A 83 -6.95 18.73 9.66
N PHE A 84 -7.37 17.47 9.76
CA PHE A 84 -8.70 17.13 10.23
C PHE A 84 -8.82 17.30 11.76
N GLN A 85 -9.90 17.91 12.22
CA GLN A 85 -10.18 18.09 13.65
C GLN A 85 -10.48 16.76 14.35
N ASN A 86 -11.16 15.84 13.66
CA ASN A 86 -11.53 14.52 14.18
C ASN A 86 -10.63 13.44 13.59
N LYS A 87 -9.37 13.39 14.04
CA LYS A 87 -8.38 12.40 13.60
C LYS A 87 -8.75 11.04 14.18
N LEU A 88 -9.26 10.15 13.33
CA LEU A 88 -9.43 8.75 13.70
C LEU A 88 -8.06 8.05 13.62
N PRO A 89 -7.79 7.07 14.51
CA PRO A 89 -6.62 6.22 14.36
C PRO A 89 -6.59 5.58 12.97
N ILE A 90 -5.40 5.47 12.38
CA ILE A 90 -5.18 4.80 11.11
C ILE A 90 -5.33 3.29 11.34
N LYS A 91 -6.39 2.71 10.76
CA LYS A 91 -6.75 1.29 10.88
C LYS A 91 -6.50 0.52 9.59
N THR A 92 -6.69 1.17 8.45
CA THR A 92 -6.49 0.55 7.14
C THR A 92 -5.60 1.43 6.28
N VAL A 93 -4.67 0.79 5.58
CA VAL A 93 -3.81 1.40 4.58
C VAL A 93 -3.82 0.48 3.36
N GLU A 94 -4.25 1.01 2.23
CA GLU A 94 -4.30 0.30 0.96
C GLU A 94 -3.36 1.02 0.00
N ILE A 95 -2.40 0.26 -0.54
CA ILE A 95 -1.45 0.74 -1.54
C ILE A 95 -1.72 -0.08 -2.80
N VAL A 96 -2.42 0.53 -3.75
CA VAL A 96 -3.05 -0.19 -4.85
C VAL A 96 -2.68 0.42 -6.20
N SER A 97 -2.74 -0.40 -7.25
CA SER A 97 -2.64 0.04 -8.64
C SER A 97 -3.74 -0.60 -9.48
N GLY A 98 -4.18 0.12 -10.51
CA GLY A 98 -5.04 -0.41 -11.57
C GLY A 98 -4.27 -0.87 -12.80
N ASP A 99 -2.95 -0.64 -12.85
CA ASP A 99 -2.10 -0.88 -14.01
C ASP A 99 -1.67 -2.35 -14.12
N PHE A 100 -2.62 -3.27 -13.97
CA PHE A 100 -2.42 -4.69 -14.17
C PHE A 100 -2.88 -5.12 -15.56
N THR A 101 -2.24 -6.15 -16.09
CA THR A 101 -2.57 -6.77 -17.37
C THR A 101 -2.54 -8.29 -17.22
N CYS A 102 -3.54 -8.96 -17.78
CA CYS A 102 -3.51 -10.41 -17.94
C CYS A 102 -2.68 -10.78 -19.17
N GLU A 103 -1.91 -11.86 -19.15
CA GLU A 103 -1.02 -12.24 -20.28
C GLU A 103 -1.77 -12.34 -21.62
N LYS A 104 -3.00 -12.85 -21.61
CA LYS A 104 -3.90 -12.96 -22.78
C LYS A 104 -4.64 -11.67 -23.11
N LYS A 105 -4.32 -10.56 -22.44
CA LYS A 105 -4.91 -9.21 -22.62
C LYS A 105 -6.43 -9.17 -22.48
N CYS A 106 -6.97 -10.01 -21.60
CA CYS A 106 -8.37 -9.97 -21.25
C CYS A 106 -8.75 -8.63 -20.63
N HIS A 107 -9.98 -8.20 -20.87
CA HIS A 107 -10.47 -6.94 -20.32
C HIS A 107 -10.62 -7.06 -18.80
N LEU A 108 -9.90 -6.20 -18.06
CA LEU A 108 -10.14 -5.98 -16.64
C LEU A 108 -11.15 -4.84 -16.48
N ASP A 109 -11.96 -4.90 -15.41
CA ASP A 109 -12.86 -3.81 -15.07
C ASP A 109 -12.06 -2.51 -14.90
N LEU A 110 -12.61 -1.38 -15.35
CA LEU A 110 -11.97 -0.07 -15.23
C LEU A 110 -11.70 0.34 -13.78
N ASN A 111 -12.43 -0.23 -12.83
CA ASN A 111 -12.28 -0.01 -11.39
C ASN A 111 -11.43 -1.09 -10.72
N TYR A 112 -10.88 -2.04 -11.48
CA TYR A 112 -10.00 -3.06 -10.93
C TYR A 112 -8.76 -2.41 -10.30
N LYS A 113 -8.54 -2.70 -9.03
CA LYS A 113 -7.37 -2.29 -8.28
C LYS A 113 -6.89 -3.47 -7.45
N ALA A 114 -5.58 -3.67 -7.41
CA ALA A 114 -4.96 -4.70 -6.58
C ALA A 114 -3.80 -4.12 -5.79
N SER A 115 -3.52 -4.75 -4.65
CA SER A 115 -2.40 -4.38 -3.80
C SER A 115 -1.07 -4.52 -4.54
N VAL A 116 -0.20 -3.53 -4.40
CA VAL A 116 1.19 -3.58 -4.88
C VAL A 116 2.20 -3.80 -3.75
N VAL A 117 1.71 -4.01 -2.52
CA VAL A 117 2.54 -4.42 -1.38
C VAL A 117 3.13 -5.79 -1.67
N ASP A 118 4.41 -5.96 -1.38
CA ASP A 118 5.26 -7.12 -1.69
C ASP A 118 5.46 -7.40 -3.19
N LEU A 119 4.82 -6.63 -4.10
CA LEU A 119 5.11 -6.64 -5.54
C LEU A 119 6.13 -5.57 -5.93
N ILE A 120 5.91 -4.33 -5.48
CA ILE A 120 6.80 -3.19 -5.72
C ILE A 120 7.44 -2.74 -4.40
N ILE A 121 6.63 -2.64 -3.34
CA ILE A 121 7.06 -2.08 -2.05
C ILE A 121 6.92 -3.17 -0.99
N PRO A 122 8.02 -3.62 -0.35
CA PRO A 122 7.97 -4.63 0.69
C PRO A 122 7.08 -4.17 1.86
N GLY A 123 6.25 -5.05 2.39
CA GLY A 123 5.36 -4.75 3.51
C GLY A 123 6.10 -4.21 4.75
N ALA A 124 7.31 -4.70 5.00
CA ALA A 124 8.16 -4.20 6.08
C ALA A 124 8.53 -2.70 5.92
N ILE A 125 8.75 -2.24 4.68
CA ILE A 125 9.04 -0.83 4.39
C ILE A 125 7.79 0.02 4.58
N VAL A 126 6.62 -0.50 4.20
CA VAL A 126 5.33 0.16 4.42
C VAL A 126 5.08 0.33 5.92
N GLU A 127 5.24 -0.74 6.70
CA GLU A 127 5.03 -0.72 8.14
C GLU A 127 5.99 0.26 8.84
N GLN A 128 7.27 0.24 8.46
CA GLN A 128 8.26 1.16 9.03
C GLN A 128 7.92 2.62 8.68
N ALA A 129 7.61 2.92 7.42
CA ALA A 129 7.27 4.27 7.00
C ALA A 129 6.01 4.81 7.70
N LEU A 130 5.00 3.94 7.92
CA LEU A 130 3.80 4.30 8.67
C LEU A 130 4.11 4.63 10.13
N LYS A 131 4.95 3.83 10.79
CA LYS A 131 5.37 4.07 12.19
C LYS A 131 6.15 5.37 12.33
N ASP A 132 7.16 5.58 11.49
CA ASP A 132 7.98 6.80 11.49
C ASP A 132 7.09 8.05 11.35
N LEU A 133 6.24 8.07 10.33
CA LEU A 133 5.40 9.24 10.05
C LEU A 133 4.28 9.40 11.09
N ALA A 134 3.80 8.32 11.68
CA ALA A 134 2.79 8.42 12.74
C ALA A 134 3.33 9.13 13.98
N GLU A 135 4.58 8.85 14.33
CA GLU A 135 5.30 9.54 15.40
C GLU A 135 5.53 11.02 15.05
N ASP A 136 6.03 11.30 13.84
CA ASP A 136 6.32 12.67 13.38
C ASP A 136 5.09 13.59 13.34
N TYR A 137 3.91 13.04 13.02
CA TYR A 137 2.67 13.81 12.82
C TYR A 137 1.64 13.66 13.96
N ASP A 138 2.02 13.03 15.07
CA ASP A 138 1.14 12.73 16.22
C ASP A 138 -0.17 12.05 15.78
N LEU A 139 -0.03 11.02 14.93
CA LEU A 139 -1.14 10.20 14.45
C LEU A 139 -1.11 8.84 15.14
N LYS A 140 -2.29 8.36 15.56
CA LYS A 140 -2.41 7.05 16.20
C LYS A 140 -2.55 5.96 15.15
N LEU A 141 -1.73 4.92 15.21
CA LEU A 141 -1.92 3.69 14.44
C LEU A 141 -2.74 2.70 15.27
N ALA A 142 -3.69 2.04 14.62
CA ALA A 142 -4.51 0.94 15.15
C ALA A 142 -4.65 -0.14 14.05
N LEU A 143 -3.49 -0.48 13.48
CA LEU A 143 -3.30 -1.48 12.41
C LEU A 143 -3.34 -2.91 12.96
#